data_AF-A0A7K2M831-F1
#
_entry.id   AF-A0A7K2M831-F1
#
_cell.length_a   1.000
_cell.length_b   1.000
_cell.length_c   1.000
_cell.angle_alpha   90.00
_cell.angle_beta   90.00
_cell.angle_gamma   90.00
#
_symmetry.space_group_name_H-M   'P 1'
#
loop_
_entity.id
_entity.type
_entity.pdbx_description
1 polymer ?
#
loop_
_entity_poly.entity_id
_entity_poly.type
_entity_poly.pdbx_seq_one_letter_code
_entity_poly.pdbx_strand_id
1 'polypeptide(L)'
;MAGLGTASGTRLVLGHWTDSPFGPVSDVMLERPDGHRVLLAPDRRTAGFIAGTYSFDEVRVEPVAVQVAAGCWAVRSRSLSLRFATGRRGPLGLLLSAVPRFLAVRPWWIAVVDRPAR
;
A
#
# COMPACT_ATOMS: atom_id res chain seq x y z
N MET A 1 -4.45 -3.13 1.40
CA MET A 1 -3.31 -2.28 1.03
C MET A 1 -2.06 -3.12 0.84
N ALA A 2 -1.11 -2.67 0.00
CA ALA A 2 0.22 -3.26 -0.13
C ALA A 2 1.28 -2.15 -0.30
N GLY A 3 2.43 -2.28 0.37
CA GLY A 3 3.58 -1.40 0.20
C GLY A 3 4.69 -2.11 -0.57
N LEU A 4 5.34 -1.40 -1.50
CA LEU A 4 6.34 -1.94 -2.41
C LEU A 4 7.53 -0.99 -2.51
N GLY A 5 8.73 -1.55 -2.45
CA GLY A 5 9.97 -0.85 -2.81
C GLY A 5 10.60 -1.51 -4.02
N THR A 6 11.12 -0.70 -4.94
CA THR A 6 11.87 -1.19 -6.11
C THR A 6 13.35 -0.90 -5.95
N ALA A 7 14.21 -1.69 -6.60
CA ALA A 7 15.66 -1.44 -6.63
C ALA A 7 16.03 -0.08 -7.24
N SER A 8 15.15 0.50 -8.07
CA SER A 8 15.34 1.83 -8.65
C SER A 8 15.18 2.98 -7.65
N GLY A 9 14.72 2.70 -6.42
CA GLY A 9 14.37 3.72 -5.43
C GLY A 9 12.90 4.17 -5.47
N THR A 10 12.13 3.76 -6.49
CA THR A 10 10.69 4.02 -6.53
C THR A 10 9.98 3.21 -5.45
N ARG A 11 9.14 3.87 -4.66
CA ARG A 11 8.28 3.27 -3.64
C ARG A 11 6.82 3.43 -4.05
N LEU A 12 6.00 2.42 -3.78
CA LEU A 12 4.59 2.43 -4.13
C LEU A 12 3.75 1.97 -2.95
N VAL A 13 2.59 2.58 -2.77
CA VAL A 13 1.55 2.14 -1.85
C VAL A 13 0.28 1.94 -2.65
N LEU A 14 -0.19 0.70 -2.71
CA LEU A 14 -1.46 0.32 -3.31
C LEU A 14 -2.55 0.32 -2.23
N GLY A 15 -3.49 1.25 -2.33
CA GLY A 15 -4.80 1.17 -1.70
C GLY A 15 -5.73 0.30 -2.56
N HIS A 16 -6.25 -0.79 -1.99
CA HIS A 16 -7.28 -1.60 -2.63
C HIS A 16 -8.36 -1.86 -1.58
N TRP A 17 -9.49 -1.21 -1.77
CA TRP A 17 -10.59 -1.16 -0.81
C TRP A 17 -11.83 -1.76 -1.47
N THR A 18 -12.23 -2.94 -1.04
CA THR A 18 -13.44 -3.60 -1.54
C THR A 18 -14.72 -3.01 -0.94
N ASP A 19 -14.60 -2.35 0.22
CA ASP A 19 -15.67 -1.65 0.91
C ASP A 19 -15.17 -0.27 1.34
N SER A 20 -15.88 0.78 0.93
CA SER A 20 -15.56 2.17 1.26
C SER A 20 -16.77 3.08 1.06
N PRO A 21 -16.80 4.30 1.64
CA PRO A 21 -17.85 5.30 1.39
C PRO A 21 -18.01 5.71 -0.09
N PHE A 22 -17.05 5.36 -0.94
CA PHE A 22 -17.04 5.62 -2.38
C PHE A 22 -17.37 4.36 -3.21
N GLY A 23 -17.73 3.25 -2.55
CA GLY A 23 -17.79 1.92 -3.18
C GLY A 23 -16.41 1.28 -3.31
N PRO A 24 -16.29 0.15 -4.03
CA PRO A 24 -15.00 -0.48 -4.28
C PRO A 24 -14.08 0.46 -5.04
N VAL A 25 -12.92 0.76 -4.46
CA VAL A 25 -11.99 1.77 -4.99
C VAL A 25 -10.54 1.29 -4.84
N SER A 26 -9.71 1.66 -5.82
CA SER A 26 -8.27 1.40 -5.78
C SER A 26 -7.51 2.65 -6.13
N ASP A 27 -6.48 2.94 -5.36
CA ASP A 27 -5.60 4.09 -5.51
C ASP A 27 -4.15 3.64 -5.40
N VAL A 28 -3.25 4.39 -6.04
CA VAL A 28 -1.81 4.13 -5.94
C VAL A 28 -1.09 5.43 -5.64
N MET A 29 -0.41 5.48 -4.51
CA MET A 29 0.66 6.45 -4.33
C MET A 29 1.96 5.85 -4.87
N LEU A 30 2.74 6.65 -5.59
CA LEU A 30 4.14 6.37 -5.85
C LEU A 30 5.02 7.54 -5.42
N GLU A 31 6.17 7.22 -4.84
CA GLU A 31 7.28 8.15 -4.59
C GLU A 31 8.42 7.74 -5.51
N ARG A 32 8.81 8.63 -6.42
CA ARG A 32 9.93 8.42 -7.33
C ARG A 32 11.27 8.57 -6.59
N PRO A 33 12.40 8.13 -7.19
CA PRO A 33 13.71 8.22 -6.54
C PRO A 33 14.16 9.65 -6.23
N ASP A 34 13.63 10.63 -6.96
CA ASP A 34 13.83 12.08 -6.74
C ASP A 34 12.96 12.65 -5.60
N GLY A 35 12.14 11.82 -4.96
CA GLY A 35 11.22 12.20 -3.90
C GLY A 35 9.85 12.69 -4.40
N HIS A 36 9.63 12.79 -5.72
CA HIS A 36 8.38 13.30 -6.27
C HIS A 36 7.22 12.31 -6.05
N ARG A 37 6.17 12.77 -5.36
CA ARG A 37 5.01 11.97 -4.95
C ARG A 37 3.85 12.16 -5.90
N VAL A 38 3.43 11.07 -6.52
CA VAL A 38 2.28 11.05 -7.43
C VAL A 38 1.16 10.19 -6.83
N LEU A 39 -0.05 10.73 -6.77
CA LEU A 39 -1.26 9.98 -6.49
C LEU A 39 -1.96 9.61 -7.81
N LEU A 40 -2.26 8.33 -7.99
CA LEU A 40 -3.17 7.82 -9.01
C LEU A 40 -4.50 7.48 -8.33
N ALA A 41 -5.55 8.22 -8.68
CA ALA A 41 -6.88 8.02 -8.15
C ALA A 41 -7.89 7.75 -9.29
N PRO A 42 -8.87 6.86 -9.09
CA PRO A 42 -9.77 6.43 -10.16
C PRO A 42 -10.74 7.52 -10.60
N ASP A 43 -11.10 8.43 -9.70
CA ASP A 43 -11.95 9.58 -9.97
C ASP A 43 -11.57 10.79 -9.09
N ARG A 44 -12.16 11.95 -9.40
CA ARG A 44 -11.87 13.21 -8.71
C ARG A 44 -12.33 13.21 -7.25
N ARG A 45 -13.38 12.46 -6.90
CA ARG A 45 -13.94 12.43 -5.54
C ARG A 45 -12.98 11.70 -4.61
N THR A 46 -12.49 10.53 -5.02
CA THR A 46 -11.43 9.81 -4.30
C THR A 46 -10.14 10.63 -4.24
N ALA A 47 -9.74 11.25 -5.35
CA ALA A 47 -8.55 12.09 -5.39
C ALA A 47 -8.61 13.23 -4.36
N GLY A 48 -9.72 13.97 -4.32
CA GLY A 48 -9.91 15.07 -3.37
C GLY A 48 -9.96 14.61 -1.92
N PHE A 49 -10.57 13.46 -1.64
CA PHE A 49 -10.59 12.88 -0.30
C PHE A 49 -9.19 12.54 0.21
N ILE A 50 -8.38 11.85 -0.60
CA ILE A 50 -7.03 11.43 -0.22
C ILE A 50 -6.10 12.65 -0.13
N ALA A 51 -6.14 13.54 -1.14
CA ALA A 51 -5.33 14.76 -1.17
C ALA A 51 -5.70 15.78 -0.08
N GLY A 52 -6.89 15.67 0.52
CA GLY A 52 -7.28 16.45 1.69
C GLY A 52 -6.61 15.99 2.99
N THR A 53 -6.08 14.77 3.03
CA THR A 53 -5.39 14.19 4.20
C THR A 53 -3.88 14.11 4.01
N TYR A 54 -3.42 13.91 2.78
CA TYR A 54 -2.01 13.72 2.44
C TYR A 54 -1.58 14.65 1.30
N SER A 55 -0.38 15.19 1.38
CA SER A 55 0.19 16.05 0.33
C SER A 55 0.90 15.23 -0.75
N PHE A 56 0.58 15.55 -2.01
CA PHE A 56 1.23 14.99 -3.20
C PHE A 56 1.70 16.12 -4.10
N ASP A 57 2.83 15.92 -4.77
CA ASP A 57 3.35 16.87 -5.76
C ASP A 57 2.52 16.84 -7.05
N GLU A 58 1.97 15.66 -7.38
CA GLU A 58 1.13 15.46 -8.55
C GLU A 58 -0.04 14.53 -8.23
N VAL A 59 -1.23 14.88 -8.73
CA VAL A 59 -2.43 14.04 -8.64
C VAL A 59 -2.93 13.75 -10.05
N ARG A 60 -2.99 12.47 -10.41
CA ARG A 60 -3.54 11.99 -11.68
C ARG A 60 -4.84 11.28 -11.44
N VAL A 61 -5.89 11.77 -12.10
CA VAL A 61 -7.18 11.10 -12.11
C VAL A 61 -7.26 10.21 -13.34
N GLU A 62 -7.07 8.91 -13.12
CA GLU A 62 -7.10 7.89 -14.17
C GLU A 62 -7.61 6.57 -13.59
N PRO A 63 -8.35 5.74 -14.37
CA PRO A 63 -8.84 4.47 -13.87
C PRO A 63 -7.71 3.57 -13.36
N VAL A 64 -7.87 3.03 -12.15
CA VAL A 64 -6.95 2.06 -11.54
C VAL A 64 -7.66 0.71 -11.42
N ALA A 65 -7.28 -0.23 -12.27
CA ALA A 65 -7.79 -1.59 -12.25
C ALA A 65 -6.87 -2.48 -11.43
N VAL A 66 -7.41 -3.20 -10.45
CA VAL A 66 -6.67 -4.17 -9.63
C VAL A 66 -7.28 -5.55 -9.83
N GLN A 67 -6.43 -6.53 -10.11
CA GLN A 67 -6.81 -7.93 -10.19
C GLN A 67 -5.95 -8.72 -9.20
N VAL A 68 -6.61 -9.53 -8.38
CA VAL A 68 -5.96 -10.39 -7.39
C VAL A 68 -6.33 -11.83 -7.69
N ALA A 69 -5.34 -12.65 -8.02
CA ALA A 69 -5.53 -14.06 -8.32
C ALA A 69 -4.38 -14.88 -7.74
N ALA A 70 -4.69 -15.89 -6.93
CA ALA A 70 -3.71 -16.83 -6.35
C ALA A 70 -2.48 -16.16 -5.69
N GLY A 71 -2.68 -15.04 -4.98
CA GLY A 71 -1.60 -14.29 -4.33
C GLY A 71 -0.75 -13.41 -5.26
N CYS A 72 -1.08 -13.39 -6.55
CA CYS A 72 -0.55 -12.46 -7.54
C CYS A 72 -1.49 -11.26 -7.68
N TRP A 73 -0.90 -10.09 -7.74
CA TRP A 73 -1.57 -8.80 -7.88
C TRP A 73 -1.14 -8.18 -9.20
N ALA A 74 -2.11 -7.73 -9.99
CA ALA A 74 -1.89 -6.96 -11.19
C ALA A 74 -2.64 -5.64 -11.06
N VAL A 75 -1.91 -4.53 -11.16
CA VAL A 75 -2.45 -3.17 -11.12
C VAL A 75 -2.18 -2.52 -12.46
N ARG A 76 -3.22 -1.96 -13.07
CA ARG A 76 -3.15 -1.28 -14.35
C ARG A 76 -3.84 0.08 -14.26
N SER A 77 -3.14 1.08 -14.74
CA SER A 77 -3.68 2.39 -15.05
C SER A 77 -3.05 2.88 -16.36
N ARG A 78 -3.42 4.08 -16.82
CA ARG A 78 -2.82 4.67 -18.01
C ARG A 78 -1.32 4.92 -17.81
N SER A 79 -0.92 5.35 -16.61
CA SER A 79 0.46 5.72 -16.30
C SER A 79 1.26 4.60 -15.61
N LEU A 80 0.63 3.51 -15.17
CA LEU A 80 1.26 2.48 -14.35
C LEU A 80 0.83 1.07 -14.79
N SER A 81 1.81 0.18 -14.97
CA SER A 81 1.60 -1.27 -15.06
C SER A 81 2.48 -1.95 -14.03
N LEU A 82 1.85 -2.47 -12.98
CA LEU A 82 2.53 -3.12 -11.86
C LEU A 82 2.02 -4.55 -11.69
N ARG A 83 2.96 -5.48 -11.48
CA ARG A 83 2.64 -6.83 -11.03
C ARG A 83 3.54 -7.21 -9.88
N PHE A 84 2.98 -7.82 -8.85
CA PHE A 84 3.73 -8.34 -7.73
C PHE A 84 3.03 -9.58 -7.17
N ALA A 85 3.80 -10.43 -6.52
CA ALA A 85 3.26 -11.53 -5.74
C ALA A 85 3.59 -11.29 -4.27
N THR A 86 2.64 -11.58 -3.39
CA THR A 86 2.90 -11.60 -1.96
C THR A 86 3.38 -12.98 -1.57
N GLY A 87 4.62 -13.07 -1.06
CA GLY A 87 5.16 -14.32 -0.52
C GLY A 87 4.38 -14.83 0.70
N ARG A 88 4.58 -16.10 1.04
CA ARG A 88 4.05 -16.67 2.29
C ARG A 88 4.72 -16.02 3.50
N ARG A 89 4.01 -15.95 4.63
CA ARG A 89 4.61 -15.56 5.92
C ARG A 89 5.77 -16.51 6.22
N GLY A 90 6.97 -15.96 6.37
CA GLY A 90 8.13 -16.73 6.84
C GLY A 90 7.93 -17.20 8.30
N PRO A 91 8.83 -18.05 8.82
CA PRO A 91 8.73 -18.60 10.18
C PRO A 91 8.64 -17.50 11.25
N LEU A 92 9.38 -16.41 11.10
CA LEU A 92 9.27 -15.23 11.98
C LEU A 92 7.88 -14.57 11.92
N GLY A 93 7.28 -14.47 10.73
CA GLY A 93 5.93 -13.93 10.56
C GLY A 93 4.86 -14.84 11.17
N LEU A 94 5.06 -16.15 11.15
CA LEU A 94 4.19 -17.11 11.85
C LEU A 94 4.32 -16.98 13.37
N LEU A 95 5.56 -16.86 13.87
CA LEU A 95 5.84 -16.71 15.30
C LEU A 95 5.26 -15.39 15.84
N LEU A 96 5.36 -14.29 15.09
CA LEU A 96 4.70 -13.03 15.41
C LEU A 96 3.16 -13.14 15.36
N SER A 97 2.60 -13.94 14.45
CA SER A 97 1.15 -14.16 14.40
C SER A 97 0.62 -15.00 15.56
N ALA A 98 1.48 -15.77 16.22
CA ALA A 98 1.12 -16.58 17.39
C ALA A 98 1.15 -15.78 18.70
N VAL A 99 1.61 -14.52 18.69
CA VAL A 99 1.66 -13.66 19.87
C VAL A 99 0.24 -13.34 20.33
N PRO A 100 -0.15 -13.69 21.57
CA PRO A 100 -1.45 -13.36 22.10
C PRO A 100 -1.72 -11.85 22.07
N ARG A 101 -2.96 -11.48 21.75
CA ARG A 101 -3.38 -10.08 21.56
C ARG A 101 -3.00 -9.17 22.74
N PHE A 102 -3.06 -9.68 23.97
CA PHE A 102 -2.73 -8.91 25.18
C PHE A 102 -1.24 -8.56 25.31
N LEU A 103 -0.34 -9.33 24.67
CA LEU A 103 1.09 -9.00 24.60
C LEU A 103 1.38 -8.08 23.42
N ALA A 104 0.72 -8.31 22.28
CA ALA A 104 0.91 -7.53 21.05
C ALA A 104 0.65 -6.03 21.24
N VAL A 105 -0.24 -5.66 22.16
CA VAL A 105 -0.58 -4.25 22.47
C VAL A 105 0.25 -3.63 23.58
N ARG A 106 1.20 -4.35 24.20
CA ARG A 106 2.05 -3.78 25.26
C ARG A 106 3.15 -2.90 24.64
N PRO A 107 3.37 -1.67 25.14
CA PRO A 107 4.37 -0.75 24.58
C PRO A 107 5.80 -1.33 24.52
N TRP A 108 6.20 -2.13 25.53
CA TRP A 108 7.52 -2.77 25.54
C TRP A 108 7.67 -3.83 24.45
N TRP A 109 6.58 -4.53 24.10
CA TRP A 109 6.60 -5.52 23.03
C TRP A 109 6.75 -4.83 21.67
N ILE A 110 6.05 -3.72 21.46
CA ILE A 110 6.19 -2.87 20.27
C ILE A 110 7.64 -2.38 20.13
N ALA A 111 8.26 -1.90 21.22
CA ALA A 111 9.65 -1.43 21.21
C ALA A 111 10.67 -2.53 20.85
N VAL A 112 10.42 -3.78 21.24
CA VAL A 112 11.28 -4.92 20.88
C VAL A 112 11.14 -5.27 19.39
N VAL A 113 9.92 -5.30 18.87
CA VAL A 113 9.64 -5.65 17.47
C VAL A 113 9.98 -4.51 16.49
N ASP A 114 10.08 -3.26 16.96
CA ASP A 114 10.51 -2.10 16.15
C ASP A 114 11.98 -2.18 15.72
N ARG A 115 12.85 -2.82 16.50
CA ARG A 115 14.29 -2.90 16.20
C ARG A 115 14.64 -3.54 14.85
N PRO A 116 14.06 -4.70 14.46
CA PRO A 116 14.27 -5.25 13.12
C PRO A 116 13.50 -4.52 12.01
N ALA A 117 12.60 -3.58 12.35
CA ALA A 117 11.79 -2.83 11.37
C ALA A 117 12.42 -1.47 10.98
N ARG A 118 13.58 -1.14 11.54
CA ARG A 118 14.33 0.10 11.28
C ARG A 118 15.38 -0.07 10.20
#